data_AF-A0A409VQI5-F1
#
_entry.id   AF-A0A409VQI5-F1
#
_cell.length_a   1.000
_cell.length_b   1.000
_cell.length_c   1.000
_cell.angle_alpha   90.00
_cell.angle_beta   90.00
_cell.angle_gamma   90.00
#
_symmetry.space_group_name_H-M   'P 1'
#
loop_
_entity.id
_entity.type
_entity.pdbx_description
1 polymer ?
#
loop_
_entity_poly.entity_id
_entity_poly.type
_entity_poly.pdbx_seq_one_letter_code
_entity_poly.pdbx_strand_id
1 'polypeptide(L)'
;MLGNNPYTAGGWYNPQNPLSGPWRPNTPDSPTFGALPGQGGSGSLMTFEFCSLNPNVLNCVVIGPKKRTFFTIRSTSNNTVVSKPEGAFAIIHWADRPTVEASGSIPFQRAADFLRLASDRSHRVMVVNSKTYAWVPGSAGISLYTSGPNPPEQYARLRMTNDHSKILLEMTSDAFQAGLFEAMTFGTKLFVLASLFAFALASTSKNVVADVTSITAAVNALNGALTMFPASGGTVTQALDIHADADNAAVALQKASSDAKAAPRPFSDADAATILQGLQTLEPIIADTAKVVVERKPAFADLPLQNAIGLVKEDLGHISGNVTSFASALAAAFPPDKQAALSTLVKKVDSVLSTAVDAYN
;
A
#
# COMPACT_ATOMS: atom_id res chain seq x y z
N MET A 1 3.85 -72.48 7.68
CA MET A 1 3.78 -71.03 7.97
C MET A 1 4.32 -70.30 6.75
N LEU A 2 3.44 -69.86 5.84
CA LEU A 2 3.82 -69.09 4.65
C LEU A 2 3.66 -67.62 5.02
N GLY A 3 4.79 -66.90 5.10
CA GLY A 3 4.80 -65.47 5.32
C GLY A 3 4.15 -64.75 4.15
N ASN A 4 3.11 -63.96 4.43
CA ASN A 4 2.55 -63.05 3.44
C ASN A 4 3.63 -62.03 3.07
N ASN A 5 4.14 -62.16 1.85
CA ASN A 5 5.07 -61.20 1.28
C ASN A 5 4.27 -59.94 0.88
N PRO A 6 4.51 -58.78 1.51
CA PRO A 6 3.75 -57.56 1.23
C PRO A 6 3.90 -57.08 -0.23
N TYR A 7 4.96 -57.51 -0.93
CA TYR A 7 5.19 -57.14 -2.33
C TYR A 7 4.23 -57.81 -3.32
N THR A 8 3.57 -58.92 -2.95
CA THR A 8 2.59 -59.58 -3.85
C THR A 8 1.25 -58.84 -3.98
N ALA A 9 0.91 -57.93 -3.05
CA ALA A 9 -0.31 -57.13 -3.14
C ALA A 9 -0.15 -55.87 -4.00
N GLY A 10 1.08 -55.43 -4.27
CA GLY A 10 1.38 -54.18 -4.99
C GLY A 10 1.47 -54.31 -6.51
N GLY A 11 1.08 -55.45 -7.09
CA GLY A 11 1.07 -55.64 -8.55
C GLY A 11 2.45 -55.78 -9.21
N TRP A 12 3.51 -56.03 -8.44
CA TRP A 12 4.84 -56.31 -8.97
C TRP A 12 4.92 -57.76 -9.49
N TYR A 13 5.51 -57.93 -10.67
CA TYR A 13 5.65 -59.25 -11.30
C TYR A 13 6.52 -60.18 -10.45
N ASN A 14 5.95 -61.31 -10.01
CA ASN A 14 6.65 -62.33 -9.26
C ASN A 14 6.79 -63.61 -10.10
N PRO A 15 7.98 -63.94 -10.61
CA PRO A 15 8.18 -65.08 -11.50
C PRO A 15 7.90 -66.44 -10.85
N GLN A 16 7.73 -66.51 -9.52
CA GLN A 16 7.39 -67.74 -8.80
C GLN A 16 5.87 -67.93 -8.60
N ASN A 17 5.04 -66.97 -8.99
CA ASN A 17 3.58 -67.07 -8.92
C ASN A 17 2.95 -67.14 -10.33
N PRO A 18 2.46 -68.31 -10.77
CA PRO A 18 1.89 -68.51 -12.11
C PRO A 18 0.63 -67.67 -12.41
N LEU A 19 0.02 -67.06 -11.40
CA LEU A 19 -1.17 -66.21 -11.53
C LEU A 19 -0.85 -64.72 -11.70
N SER A 20 0.43 -64.32 -11.72
CA SER A 20 0.81 -62.91 -11.94
C SER A 20 0.78 -62.55 -13.44
N GLY A 21 -0.15 -61.68 -13.83
CA GLY A 21 -0.30 -61.21 -15.21
C GLY A 21 0.71 -60.11 -15.59
N PRO A 22 1.00 -59.91 -16.89
CA PRO A 22 1.94 -58.89 -17.37
C PRO A 22 1.46 -57.46 -17.05
N TRP A 23 2.38 -56.63 -16.54
CA TRP A 23 2.13 -55.25 -16.14
C TRP A 23 1.58 -54.42 -17.31
N ARG A 24 0.43 -53.75 -17.12
CA ARG A 24 -0.20 -52.86 -18.12
C ARG A 24 0.06 -51.40 -17.74
N PRO A 25 0.82 -50.61 -18.53
CA PRO A 25 1.25 -49.25 -18.16
C PRO A 25 0.15 -48.18 -18.12
N ASN A 26 -1.08 -48.46 -18.53
CA ASN A 26 -2.10 -47.45 -18.85
C ASN A 26 -3.39 -47.61 -18.03
N THR A 27 -3.30 -47.77 -16.72
CA THR A 27 -4.45 -47.49 -15.84
C THR A 27 -4.32 -46.05 -15.31
N PRO A 28 -5.36 -45.21 -15.40
CA PRO A 28 -5.32 -43.80 -14.94
C PRO A 28 -5.00 -43.63 -13.46
N ASP A 29 -5.12 -44.70 -12.68
CA ASP A 29 -4.82 -44.72 -11.26
C ASP A 29 -3.58 -45.58 -10.99
N SER A 30 -2.49 -44.93 -10.56
CA SER A 30 -1.31 -45.63 -10.05
C SER A 30 -1.64 -46.28 -8.70
N PRO A 31 -1.38 -47.58 -8.48
CA PRO A 31 -1.65 -48.24 -7.21
C PRO A 31 -0.73 -47.67 -6.12
N THR A 32 -1.29 -46.79 -5.30
CA THR A 32 -0.66 -46.12 -4.17
C THR A 32 -0.76 -46.99 -2.91
N PHE A 33 -0.27 -48.23 -2.98
CA PHE A 33 -0.05 -49.05 -1.78
C PHE A 33 1.43 -49.01 -1.43
N GLY A 34 1.79 -48.19 -0.43
CA GLY A 34 3.14 -48.07 0.12
C GLY A 34 3.86 -46.75 -0.15
N ALA A 35 3.33 -45.88 -1.01
CA ALA A 35 3.73 -44.47 -0.99
C ALA A 35 3.06 -43.81 0.21
N LEU A 36 3.85 -43.21 1.12
CA LEU A 36 3.33 -42.23 2.07
C LEU A 36 2.38 -41.29 1.30
N PRO A 37 1.17 -41.00 1.81
CA PRO A 37 0.30 -40.01 1.17
C PRO A 37 1.19 -38.80 0.92
N GLY A 38 1.30 -38.40 -0.36
CA GLY A 38 2.16 -37.28 -0.71
C GLY A 38 1.82 -36.17 0.26
N GLN A 39 2.82 -35.66 0.98
CA GLN A 39 2.69 -34.44 1.76
C GLN A 39 2.47 -33.29 0.77
N GLY A 40 1.38 -33.31 0.01
CA GLY A 40 0.69 -32.11 -0.46
C GLY A 40 0.07 -31.50 0.78
N GLY A 41 0.92 -31.02 1.68
CA GLY A 41 0.51 -30.32 2.87
C GLY A 41 -0.34 -29.16 2.42
N SER A 42 -1.66 -29.29 2.58
CA SER A 42 -2.55 -28.14 2.58
C SER A 42 -2.23 -27.38 3.86
N GLY A 43 -1.07 -26.72 3.87
CA GLY A 43 -0.61 -25.94 4.99
C GLY A 43 -1.69 -24.92 5.31
N SER A 44 -2.13 -24.90 6.57
CA SER A 44 -3.17 -23.97 6.99
C SER A 44 -2.70 -22.54 6.68
N LEU A 45 -3.42 -21.87 5.77
CA LEU A 45 -3.14 -20.50 5.37
C LEU A 45 -3.68 -19.56 6.45
N MET A 46 -2.81 -18.75 7.04
CA MET A 46 -3.17 -17.68 7.95
C MET A 46 -3.27 -16.38 7.18
N THR A 47 -4.28 -15.57 7.50
CA THR A 47 -4.48 -14.26 6.87
C THR A 47 -4.31 -13.16 7.91
N PHE A 48 -3.51 -12.16 7.56
CA PHE A 48 -3.29 -10.94 8.32
C PHE A 48 -3.81 -9.75 7.52
N GLU A 49 -4.70 -8.97 8.13
CA GLU A 49 -5.29 -7.77 7.56
C GLU A 49 -4.49 -6.55 8.04
N PHE A 50 -4.00 -5.75 7.10
CA PHE A 50 -3.55 -4.39 7.37
C PHE A 50 -4.75 -3.47 7.18
N CYS A 51 -5.28 -2.94 8.28
CA CYS A 51 -6.49 -2.12 8.31
C CYS A 51 -6.28 -0.84 9.12
N SER A 52 -7.32 0.00 9.19
CA SER A 52 -7.26 1.31 9.85
C SER A 52 -6.16 2.20 9.26
N LEU A 53 -6.12 2.25 7.93
CA LEU A 53 -5.21 3.11 7.17
C LEU A 53 -5.61 4.56 7.47
N ASN A 54 -4.86 5.24 8.35
CA ASN A 54 -5.14 6.63 8.73
C ASN A 54 -3.84 7.44 8.85
N PRO A 55 -3.45 8.23 7.84
CA PRO A 55 -4.15 8.44 6.56
C PRO A 55 -3.90 7.32 5.53
N ASN A 56 -2.85 6.52 5.73
CA ASN A 56 -2.41 5.57 4.72
C ASN A 56 -1.87 4.30 5.36
N VAL A 57 -1.39 3.37 4.53
CA VAL A 57 -0.88 2.07 4.96
C VAL A 57 0.35 2.13 5.87
N LEU A 58 0.99 3.28 6.02
CA LEU A 58 2.11 3.48 6.93
C LEU A 58 1.64 3.79 8.35
N ASN A 59 0.35 4.04 8.52
CA ASN A 59 -0.33 4.22 9.80
C ASN A 59 -1.50 3.24 9.83
N CYS A 60 -1.27 2.04 10.35
CA CYS A 60 -2.25 0.96 10.28
C CYS A 60 -2.11 -0.02 11.45
N VAL A 61 -3.12 -0.86 11.62
CA VAL A 61 -3.11 -1.99 12.56
C VAL A 61 -3.04 -3.30 11.77
N VAL A 62 -2.22 -4.23 12.23
CA VAL A 62 -2.12 -5.59 11.67
C VAL A 62 -2.93 -6.54 12.53
N ILE A 63 -4.05 -7.01 11.98
CA ILE A 63 -4.98 -7.92 12.65
C ILE A 63 -4.83 -9.32 12.04
N GLY A 64 -4.54 -10.31 12.87
CA GLY A 64 -4.41 -11.71 12.44
C GLY A 64 -5.67 -12.54 12.67
N PRO A 65 -5.54 -13.87 12.62
CA PRO A 65 -6.63 -14.79 12.95
C PRO A 65 -7.25 -14.51 14.32
N LYS A 66 -8.56 -14.76 14.46
CA LYS A 66 -9.36 -14.46 15.67
C LYS A 66 -9.42 -12.97 16.03
N LYS A 67 -9.21 -12.08 15.05
CA LYS A 67 -9.24 -10.62 15.21
C LYS A 67 -8.29 -10.09 16.30
N ARG A 68 -7.19 -10.80 16.53
CA ARG A 68 -6.14 -10.35 17.46
C ARG A 68 -5.23 -9.35 16.75
N THR A 69 -4.99 -8.21 17.40
CA THR A 69 -3.97 -7.25 16.98
C THR A 69 -2.58 -7.82 17.26
N PHE A 70 -1.75 -7.88 16.23
CA PHE A 70 -0.34 -8.29 16.33
C PHE A 70 0.59 -7.08 16.34
N PHE A 71 0.32 -6.10 15.48
CA PHE A 71 1.14 -4.91 15.37
C PHE A 71 0.31 -3.64 15.23
N THR A 72 0.85 -2.56 15.79
CA THR A 72 0.44 -1.18 15.46
C THR A 72 1.60 -0.52 14.72
N ILE A 73 1.32 0.05 13.56
CA ILE A 73 2.31 0.69 12.70
C ILE A 73 1.99 2.17 12.65
N ARG A 74 2.97 3.01 12.94
CA ARG A 74 2.84 4.46 12.92
C ARG A 74 4.01 5.08 12.20
N SER A 75 3.73 6.06 11.35
CA SER A 75 4.74 6.76 10.57
C SER A 75 4.67 8.25 10.81
N THR A 76 5.85 8.81 11.06
CA THR A 76 6.12 10.24 11.09
C THR A 76 6.85 10.65 9.81
N SER A 77 7.22 11.91 9.69
CA SER A 77 8.01 12.41 8.55
C SER A 77 9.32 11.66 8.32
N ASN A 78 9.95 11.18 9.39
CA ASN A 78 11.30 10.62 9.34
C ASN A 78 11.36 9.13 9.68
N ASN A 79 10.33 8.55 10.33
CA ASN A 79 10.39 7.18 10.81
C ASN A 79 9.06 6.44 10.64
N THR A 80 9.11 5.14 10.38
CA THR A 80 7.98 4.21 10.61
C THR A 80 8.33 3.29 11.77
N VAL A 81 7.54 3.34 12.83
CA VAL A 81 7.68 2.46 14.00
C VAL A 81 6.62 1.36 13.94
N VAL A 82 7.06 0.12 14.14
CA VAL A 82 6.19 -1.05 14.29
C VAL A 82 6.26 -1.50 15.74
N SER A 83 5.12 -1.48 16.41
CA SER A 83 4.98 -1.82 17.82
C SER A 83 4.15 -3.09 18.01
N LYS A 84 4.63 -3.98 18.88
CA LYS A 84 3.83 -5.06 19.49
C LYS A 84 3.05 -4.50 20.69
N PRO A 85 2.10 -5.24 21.29
CA PRO A 85 1.40 -4.79 22.51
C PRO A 85 2.36 -4.41 23.65
N GLU A 86 3.55 -5.00 23.71
CA GLU A 86 4.56 -4.77 24.75
C GLU A 86 5.43 -3.53 24.49
N GLY A 87 5.42 -2.96 23.28
CA GLY A 87 6.21 -1.78 22.93
C GLY A 87 6.73 -1.77 21.50
N ALA A 88 7.56 -0.77 21.20
CA ALA A 88 8.23 -0.66 19.91
C ALA A 88 9.17 -1.85 19.70
N PHE A 89 9.00 -2.57 18.59
CA PHE A 89 9.78 -3.74 18.24
C PHE A 89 10.75 -3.46 17.09
N ALA A 90 10.46 -2.42 16.31
CA ALA A 90 10.93 -2.30 14.96
C ALA A 90 10.82 -0.87 14.46
N ILE A 91 11.81 -0.40 13.68
CA ILE A 91 11.81 0.95 13.10
C ILE A 91 12.41 0.95 11.69
N ILE A 92 11.84 1.80 10.84
CA ILE A 92 12.38 2.18 9.55
C ILE A 92 12.71 3.66 9.62
N HIS A 93 13.94 4.02 9.29
CA HIS A 93 14.35 5.42 9.19
C HIS A 93 14.26 5.87 7.74
N TRP A 94 13.41 6.85 7.47
CA TRP A 94 13.24 7.51 6.19
C TRP A 94 14.20 8.69 6.12
N ALA A 95 15.39 8.44 5.59
CA ALA A 95 16.36 9.46 5.21
C ALA A 95 16.75 9.26 3.74
N ASP A 96 17.70 10.04 3.21
CA ASP A 96 18.25 9.86 1.85
C ASP A 96 18.72 8.42 1.58
N ARG A 97 19.10 7.70 2.64
CA ARG A 97 19.44 6.28 2.62
C ARG A 97 18.64 5.56 3.68
N PRO A 98 17.44 5.05 3.36
CA PRO A 98 16.59 4.43 4.36
C PRO A 98 17.26 3.23 5.03
N THR A 99 17.08 3.10 6.34
CA THR A 99 17.59 1.98 7.13
C THR A 99 16.46 1.29 7.88
N VAL A 100 16.67 0.02 8.20
CA VAL A 100 15.70 -0.82 8.91
C VAL A 100 16.38 -1.53 10.06
N GLU A 101 15.66 -1.68 11.17
CA GLU A 101 16.06 -2.53 12.29
C GLU A 101 14.84 -3.15 12.97
N ALA A 102 15.00 -4.37 13.47
CA ALA A 102 13.99 -5.08 14.25
C ALA A 102 14.66 -5.87 15.37
N SER A 103 14.29 -5.58 16.61
CA SER A 103 14.90 -6.16 17.81
C SER A 103 14.88 -7.68 17.76
N GLY A 104 16.05 -8.31 17.64
CA GLY A 104 16.21 -9.77 17.64
C GLY A 104 15.88 -10.48 16.32
N SER A 105 15.51 -9.77 15.25
CA SER A 105 15.18 -10.40 13.95
C SER A 105 15.93 -9.81 12.76
N ILE A 106 16.13 -8.48 12.74
CA ILE A 106 16.77 -7.79 11.61
C ILE A 106 17.82 -6.83 12.19
N PRO A 107 19.13 -7.05 11.90
CA PRO A 107 20.16 -6.12 12.33
C PRO A 107 19.98 -4.76 11.62
N PHE A 108 20.46 -3.68 12.24
CA PHE A 108 20.47 -2.37 11.62
C PHE A 108 21.23 -2.41 10.29
N GLN A 109 20.53 -2.16 9.19
CA GLN A 109 21.10 -2.20 7.85
C GLN A 109 20.32 -1.29 6.90
N ARG A 110 20.84 -1.07 5.69
CA ARG A 110 20.11 -0.30 4.67
C ARG A 110 18.89 -1.09 4.22
N ALA A 111 17.79 -0.38 3.97
CA ALA A 111 16.58 -0.98 3.42
C ALA A 111 16.85 -1.68 2.08
N ALA A 112 17.74 -1.11 1.26
CA ALA A 112 18.18 -1.70 0.00
C ALA A 112 18.97 -3.01 0.16
N ASP A 113 19.66 -3.20 1.29
CA ASP A 113 20.40 -4.43 1.59
C ASP A 113 19.47 -5.50 2.18
N PHE A 114 18.51 -5.08 3.03
CA PHE A 114 17.47 -5.97 3.56
C PHE A 114 16.58 -6.55 2.46
N LEU A 115 16.19 -5.72 1.47
CA LEU A 115 15.30 -6.09 0.38
C LEU A 115 15.89 -5.73 -0.98
N ARG A 116 16.92 -6.49 -1.35
CA ARG A 116 17.75 -6.26 -2.53
C ARG A 116 16.98 -6.53 -3.82
N LEU A 117 17.03 -5.61 -4.77
CA LEU A 117 16.50 -5.85 -6.12
C LEU A 117 17.40 -6.86 -6.83
N ALA A 118 16.81 -7.88 -7.46
CA ALA A 118 17.55 -8.82 -8.30
C ALA A 118 18.20 -8.09 -9.50
N SER A 119 19.28 -8.64 -10.05
CA SER A 119 20.02 -8.02 -11.16
C SER A 119 19.18 -7.83 -12.41
N ASP A 120 18.26 -8.76 -12.68
CA ASP A 120 17.27 -8.72 -13.75
C ASP A 120 16.05 -7.83 -13.43
N ARG A 121 16.00 -7.25 -12.21
CA ARG A 121 14.90 -6.44 -11.67
C ARG A 121 13.54 -7.14 -11.64
N SER A 122 13.49 -8.46 -11.77
CA SER A 122 12.22 -9.21 -11.84
C SER A 122 11.60 -9.47 -10.47
N HIS A 123 12.41 -9.51 -9.42
CA HIS A 123 12.00 -9.81 -8.05
C HIS A 123 12.90 -9.11 -7.03
N ARG A 124 12.53 -9.15 -5.74
CA ARG A 124 13.41 -8.73 -4.65
C ARG A 124 13.82 -9.92 -3.80
N VAL A 125 15.04 -9.88 -3.29
CA VAL A 125 15.65 -10.91 -2.48
C VAL A 125 15.79 -10.40 -1.05
N MET A 126 15.37 -11.23 -0.11
CA MET A 126 15.47 -10.97 1.33
C MET A 126 16.21 -12.14 1.98
N VAL A 127 17.08 -11.85 2.95
CA VAL A 127 17.76 -12.89 3.75
C VAL A 127 17.30 -12.79 5.19
N VAL A 128 16.73 -13.88 5.72
CA VAL A 128 16.25 -13.97 7.11
C VAL A 128 16.75 -15.28 7.69
N ASN A 129 17.40 -15.23 8.85
CA ASN A 129 17.98 -16.42 9.51
C ASN A 129 18.89 -17.24 8.56
N SER A 130 19.73 -16.55 7.80
CA SER A 130 20.63 -17.13 6.78
C SER A 130 19.95 -17.89 5.64
N LYS A 131 18.62 -17.78 5.51
CA LYS A 131 17.85 -18.33 4.39
C LYS A 131 17.45 -17.23 3.43
N THR A 132 17.55 -17.51 2.14
CA THR A 132 17.21 -16.56 1.07
C THR A 132 15.77 -16.79 0.61
N TYR A 133 15.03 -15.70 0.50
CA TYR A 133 13.65 -15.67 0.01
C TYR A 133 13.53 -14.67 -1.13
N ALA A 134 12.64 -14.97 -2.07
CA ALA A 134 12.38 -14.15 -3.25
C ALA A 134 10.93 -13.67 -3.25
N TRP A 135 10.74 -12.36 -3.24
CA TRP A 135 9.46 -11.70 -3.43
C TRP A 135 9.25 -11.41 -4.92
N VAL A 136 8.31 -12.14 -5.51
CA VAL A 136 8.04 -12.14 -6.95
C VAL A 136 6.68 -11.48 -7.22
N PRO A 137 6.62 -10.40 -8.01
CA PRO A 137 5.37 -9.82 -8.48
C PRO A 137 4.62 -10.80 -9.40
N GLY A 138 3.30 -10.87 -9.25
CA GLY A 138 2.42 -11.65 -10.12
C GLY A 138 1.05 -10.98 -10.30
N SER A 139 0.19 -11.58 -11.13
CA SER A 139 -1.14 -11.03 -11.44
C SER A 139 -2.08 -10.96 -10.23
N ALA A 140 -1.88 -11.85 -9.25
CA ALA A 140 -2.69 -11.92 -8.02
C ALA A 140 -2.05 -11.20 -6.82
N GLY A 141 -1.00 -10.41 -7.03
CA GLY A 141 -0.24 -9.71 -5.99
C GLY A 141 1.23 -10.13 -5.93
N ILE A 142 1.89 -9.92 -4.79
CA ILE A 142 3.32 -10.20 -4.62
C ILE A 142 3.46 -11.46 -3.76
N SER A 143 4.12 -12.50 -4.28
CA SER A 143 4.29 -13.77 -3.57
C SER A 143 5.72 -13.95 -3.08
N LEU A 144 5.88 -14.52 -1.89
CA LEU A 144 7.17 -14.86 -1.33
C LEU A 144 7.45 -16.34 -1.56
N TYR A 145 8.60 -16.63 -2.15
CA TYR A 145 9.09 -17.98 -2.41
C TYR A 145 10.40 -18.24 -1.67
N THR A 146 10.65 -19.52 -1.35
CA THR A 146 11.99 -19.97 -0.97
C THR A 146 12.94 -19.91 -2.16
N SER A 147 14.18 -19.49 -1.93
CA SER A 147 15.26 -19.56 -2.91
C SER A 147 16.24 -20.65 -2.52
N GLY A 148 16.53 -21.62 -3.40
CA GLY A 148 17.44 -22.73 -3.11
C GLY A 148 17.50 -23.78 -4.22
N PRO A 149 18.18 -24.92 -3.99
CA PRO A 149 18.30 -26.01 -4.95
C PRO A 149 16.99 -26.81 -5.15
N ASN A 150 16.04 -26.66 -4.22
CA ASN A 150 14.73 -27.28 -4.31
C ASN A 150 13.75 -26.40 -5.13
N PRO A 151 12.67 -26.97 -5.69
CA PRO A 151 11.61 -26.19 -6.31
C PRO A 151 11.13 -25.06 -5.39
N PRO A 152 10.92 -23.84 -5.91
CA PRO A 152 10.46 -22.72 -5.09
C PRO A 152 9.09 -23.00 -4.47
N GLU A 153 9.01 -22.98 -3.15
CA GLU A 153 7.75 -23.13 -2.41
C GLU A 153 7.22 -21.75 -2.02
N GLN A 154 5.91 -21.53 -2.22
CA GLN A 154 5.26 -20.28 -1.85
C GLN A 154 4.97 -20.25 -0.35
N TYR A 155 5.56 -19.30 0.35
CA TYR A 155 5.45 -19.15 1.81
C TYR A 155 4.43 -18.08 2.21
N ALA A 156 4.29 -17.05 1.37
CA ALA A 156 3.31 -16.00 1.60
C ALA A 156 2.87 -15.33 0.31
N ARG A 157 1.78 -14.57 0.39
CA ARG A 157 1.27 -13.71 -0.67
C ARG A 157 0.67 -12.45 -0.09
N LEU A 158 1.06 -11.33 -0.66
CA LEU A 158 0.49 -10.01 -0.44
C LEU A 158 -0.50 -9.70 -1.55
N ARG A 159 -1.72 -9.32 -1.18
CA ARG A 159 -2.73 -8.84 -2.12
C ARG A 159 -3.50 -7.66 -1.56
N MET A 160 -3.98 -6.80 -2.44
CA MET A 160 -4.92 -5.76 -2.08
C MET A 160 -6.35 -6.30 -2.22
N THR A 161 -7.24 -5.82 -1.37
CA THR A 161 -8.68 -6.07 -1.52
C THR A 161 -9.24 -5.30 -2.72
N ASN A 162 -10.36 -5.77 -3.30
CA ASN A 162 -10.94 -5.17 -4.51
C ASN A 162 -11.43 -3.74 -4.31
N ASP A 163 -11.82 -3.39 -3.09
CA ASP A 163 -12.21 -2.04 -2.66
C ASP A 163 -11.00 -1.18 -2.26
N HIS A 164 -9.79 -1.74 -2.35
CA HIS A 164 -8.52 -1.08 -2.05
C HIS A 164 -8.40 -0.59 -0.59
N SER A 165 -9.29 -1.03 0.30
CA SER A 165 -9.36 -0.56 1.69
C SER A 165 -8.38 -1.27 2.62
N LYS A 166 -7.91 -2.46 2.22
CA LYS A 166 -7.04 -3.33 3.02
C LYS A 166 -5.97 -4.02 2.18
N ILE A 167 -4.83 -4.26 2.82
CA ILE A 167 -3.81 -5.19 2.32
C ILE A 167 -3.92 -6.49 3.12
N LEU A 168 -3.91 -7.62 2.43
CA LEU A 168 -3.94 -8.95 3.00
C LEU A 168 -2.57 -9.60 2.84
N LEU A 169 -1.98 -10.04 3.96
CA LEU A 169 -0.83 -10.93 3.97
C LEU A 169 -1.33 -12.34 4.31
N GLU A 170 -1.33 -13.20 3.31
CA GLU A 170 -1.63 -14.62 3.44
C GLU A 170 -0.31 -15.37 3.62
N MET A 171 -0.18 -16.21 4.64
CA MET A 171 1.07 -16.90 4.97
C MET A 171 0.81 -18.34 5.39
N THR A 172 1.66 -19.27 4.98
CA THR A 172 1.58 -20.67 5.40
C THR A 172 1.98 -20.83 6.86
N SER A 173 1.48 -21.88 7.52
CA SER A 173 1.89 -22.19 8.89
C SER A 173 3.40 -22.42 9.02
N ASP A 174 4.01 -23.05 8.02
CA ASP A 174 5.47 -23.31 8.00
C ASP A 174 6.28 -22.01 7.96
N ALA A 175 5.83 -21.03 7.17
CA ALA A 175 6.47 -19.72 7.11
C ALA A 175 6.37 -18.95 8.43
N PHE A 176 5.21 -19.04 9.12
CA PHE A 176 5.04 -18.45 10.44
C PHE A 176 5.94 -19.13 11.49
N GLN A 177 5.98 -20.46 11.49
CA GLN A 177 6.84 -21.24 12.41
C GLN A 177 8.33 -21.02 12.15
N ALA A 178 8.71 -20.72 10.90
CA ALA A 178 10.08 -20.34 10.55
C ALA A 178 10.48 -18.92 11.04
N GLY A 179 9.59 -18.21 11.75
CA GLY A 179 9.86 -16.87 12.30
C GLY A 179 9.90 -15.78 11.23
N LEU A 180 9.21 -15.98 10.10
CA LEU A 180 9.21 -15.01 9.00
C LEU A 180 8.18 -13.90 9.18
N PHE A 181 7.25 -14.02 10.12
CA PHE A 181 6.14 -13.09 10.25
C PHE A 181 6.60 -11.64 10.46
N GLU A 182 7.56 -11.43 11.36
CA GLU A 182 8.18 -10.12 11.59
C GLU A 182 8.82 -9.59 10.31
N ALA A 183 9.69 -10.37 9.67
CA ALA A 183 10.40 -9.95 8.45
C ALA A 183 9.45 -9.67 7.27
N MET A 184 8.37 -10.45 7.12
CA MET A 184 7.37 -10.23 6.09
C MET A 184 6.56 -8.96 6.33
N THR A 185 6.26 -8.61 7.58
CA THR A 185 5.57 -7.36 7.90
C THR A 185 6.40 -6.16 7.44
N PHE A 186 7.72 -6.20 7.64
CA PHE A 186 8.65 -5.19 7.09
C PHE A 186 8.73 -5.22 5.57
N GLY A 187 8.93 -6.39 4.99
CA GLY A 187 8.98 -6.58 3.55
C GLY A 187 7.76 -5.97 2.89
N THR A 188 6.57 -6.20 3.45
CA THR A 188 5.31 -5.61 2.99
C THR A 188 5.34 -4.09 2.97
N LYS A 189 5.80 -3.44 4.05
CA LYS A 189 5.86 -1.97 4.11
C LYS A 189 6.89 -1.40 3.15
N LEU A 190 8.07 -2.00 3.11
CA LEU A 190 9.10 -1.59 2.17
C LEU A 190 8.66 -1.85 0.73
N PHE A 191 7.87 -2.89 0.45
CA PHE A 191 7.26 -3.12 -0.85
C PHE A 191 6.22 -2.10 -1.20
N VAL A 192 5.24 -1.81 -0.34
CA VAL A 192 4.17 -0.85 -0.64
C VAL A 192 4.74 0.56 -0.83
N LEU A 193 5.77 0.93 -0.07
CA LEU A 193 6.51 2.17 -0.29
C LEU A 193 7.36 2.10 -1.55
N ALA A 194 8.14 1.04 -1.74
CA ALA A 194 8.95 0.91 -2.94
C ALA A 194 8.11 0.75 -4.21
N SER A 195 6.84 0.34 -4.16
CA SER A 195 5.92 0.36 -5.31
C SER A 195 5.27 1.73 -5.47
N LEU A 196 4.95 2.47 -4.40
CA LEU A 196 4.64 3.91 -4.51
C LEU A 196 5.81 4.69 -5.15
N PHE A 197 7.06 4.27 -4.92
CA PHE A 197 8.25 4.84 -5.56
C PHE A 197 8.68 4.15 -6.87
N ALA A 198 8.34 2.89 -7.14
CA ALA A 198 8.68 2.17 -8.38
C ALA A 198 7.59 2.27 -9.45
N PHE A 199 6.37 2.70 -9.12
CA PHE A 199 5.46 3.28 -10.11
C PHE A 199 5.95 4.64 -10.63
N ALA A 200 7.00 5.22 -10.01
CA ALA A 200 7.80 6.28 -10.64
C ALA A 200 8.81 5.73 -11.68
N LEU A 201 8.66 4.48 -12.15
CA LEU A 201 9.22 4.04 -13.43
C LEU A 201 8.49 4.81 -14.55
N ALA A 202 9.07 5.95 -14.91
CA ALA A 202 8.61 6.89 -15.92
C ALA A 202 7.13 7.28 -15.76
N SER A 203 6.79 7.92 -14.63
CA SER A 203 5.62 8.82 -14.64
C SER A 203 5.69 9.68 -15.91
N THR A 204 4.57 9.86 -16.57
CA THR A 204 4.48 10.70 -17.76
C THR A 204 3.66 11.94 -17.43
N SER A 205 3.78 12.97 -18.25
CA SER A 205 2.85 14.11 -18.22
C SER A 205 1.37 13.66 -18.30
N LYS A 206 1.08 12.52 -18.95
CA LYS A 206 -0.27 11.92 -18.95
C LYS A 206 -0.71 11.37 -17.59
N ASN A 207 0.20 10.87 -16.77
CA ASN A 207 -0.12 10.51 -15.38
C ASN A 207 -0.54 11.75 -14.59
N VAL A 208 0.16 12.87 -14.79
CA VAL A 208 -0.19 14.16 -14.17
C VAL A 208 -1.58 14.64 -14.62
N VAL A 209 -1.93 14.48 -15.90
CA VAL A 209 -3.29 14.78 -16.40
C VAL A 209 -4.36 13.93 -15.70
N ALA A 210 -4.12 12.63 -15.55
CA ALA A 210 -5.03 11.73 -14.83
C ALA A 210 -5.13 12.10 -13.34
N ASP A 211 -4.04 12.56 -12.75
CA ASP A 211 -4.02 13.00 -11.36
C ASP A 211 -4.81 14.28 -11.15
N VAL A 212 -4.76 15.26 -12.06
CA VAL A 212 -5.62 16.45 -11.99
C VAL A 212 -7.10 16.09 -12.04
N THR A 213 -7.47 15.07 -12.81
CA THR A 213 -8.85 14.54 -12.84
C THR A 213 -9.22 13.91 -11.49
N SER A 214 -8.30 13.16 -10.89
CA SER A 214 -8.49 12.51 -9.58
C SER A 214 -8.60 13.53 -8.44
N ILE A 215 -7.75 14.56 -8.46
CA ILE A 215 -7.85 15.70 -7.52
C ILE A 215 -9.22 16.37 -7.67
N THR A 216 -9.67 16.62 -8.91
CA THR A 216 -10.97 17.24 -9.15
C THR A 216 -12.12 16.41 -8.60
N ALA A 217 -12.08 15.08 -8.76
CA ALA A 217 -13.08 14.20 -8.16
C ALA A 217 -13.06 14.25 -6.63
N ALA A 218 -11.86 14.18 -6.02
CA ALA A 218 -11.71 14.22 -4.56
C ALA A 218 -12.16 15.56 -3.95
N VAL A 219 -11.81 16.69 -4.56
CA VAL A 219 -12.25 18.02 -4.10
C VAL A 219 -13.75 18.20 -4.28
N ASN A 220 -14.37 17.67 -5.34
CA ASN A 220 -15.82 17.69 -5.48
C ASN A 220 -16.54 16.84 -4.41
N ALA A 221 -15.99 15.67 -4.06
CA ALA A 221 -16.53 14.85 -2.98
C ALA A 221 -16.49 15.61 -1.65
N LEU A 222 -15.33 16.19 -1.31
CA LEU A 222 -15.16 17.05 -0.14
C LEU A 222 -16.14 18.23 -0.14
N ASN A 223 -16.27 18.94 -1.27
CA ASN A 223 -17.21 20.06 -1.38
C ASN A 223 -18.65 19.60 -1.13
N GLY A 224 -19.06 18.49 -1.74
CA GLY A 224 -20.39 17.90 -1.56
C GLY A 224 -20.67 17.52 -0.10
N ALA A 225 -19.71 16.88 0.57
CA ALA A 225 -19.81 16.55 1.99
C ALA A 225 -19.97 17.81 2.86
N LEU A 226 -19.18 18.85 2.60
CA LEU A 226 -19.28 20.14 3.28
C LEU A 226 -20.61 20.86 3.03
N THR A 227 -21.15 20.81 1.81
CA THR A 227 -22.44 21.43 1.51
C THR A 227 -23.58 20.71 2.22
N MET A 228 -23.51 19.38 2.33
CA MET A 228 -24.47 18.56 3.07
C MET A 228 -24.36 18.69 4.58
N PHE A 229 -23.23 19.16 5.11
CA PHE A 229 -23.07 19.39 6.54
C PHE A 229 -23.94 20.57 7.00
N PRO A 230 -24.89 20.37 7.93
CA PRO A 230 -25.83 21.42 8.34
C PRO A 230 -25.12 22.63 8.98
N ALA A 231 -25.52 23.83 8.58
CA ALA A 231 -24.99 25.07 9.15
C ALA A 231 -25.35 25.28 10.63
N SER A 232 -26.37 24.58 11.14
CA SER A 232 -26.85 24.65 12.52
C SER A 232 -26.22 23.61 13.45
N GLY A 233 -25.14 22.95 13.03
CA GLY A 233 -24.54 21.82 13.73
C GLY A 233 -24.94 20.48 13.10
N GLY A 234 -23.93 19.74 12.63
CA GLY A 234 -24.09 18.41 12.05
C GLY A 234 -23.80 17.29 13.05
N THR A 235 -23.53 16.09 12.54
CA THR A 235 -23.16 14.92 13.36
C THR A 235 -21.66 14.67 13.32
N VAL A 236 -21.14 13.98 14.35
CA VAL A 236 -19.75 13.51 14.39
C VAL A 236 -19.43 12.61 13.20
N THR A 237 -20.37 11.75 12.78
CA THR A 237 -20.19 10.87 11.61
C THR A 237 -19.98 11.68 10.33
N GLN A 238 -20.81 12.69 10.07
CA GLN A 238 -20.63 13.55 8.88
C GLN A 238 -19.29 14.31 8.92
N ALA A 239 -18.85 14.74 10.11
CA ALA A 239 -17.55 15.39 10.25
C ALA A 239 -16.37 14.42 9.99
N LEU A 240 -16.51 13.15 10.39
CA LEU A 240 -15.53 12.11 10.06
C LEU A 240 -15.49 11.79 8.57
N ASP A 241 -16.64 11.79 7.89
CA ASP A 241 -16.71 11.60 6.44
C ASP A 241 -16.02 12.76 5.71
N ILE A 242 -16.25 14.01 6.15
CA ILE A 242 -15.56 15.21 5.63
C ILE A 242 -14.05 15.10 5.82
N HIS A 243 -13.61 14.67 7.00
CA HIS A 243 -12.18 14.45 7.27
C HIS A 243 -11.59 13.38 6.33
N ALA A 244 -12.29 12.27 6.11
CA ALA A 244 -11.85 11.24 5.18
C ALA A 244 -11.75 11.75 3.72
N ASP A 245 -12.70 12.58 3.28
CA ASP A 245 -12.65 13.22 1.95
C ASP A 245 -11.51 14.23 1.83
N ALA A 246 -11.21 14.98 2.91
CA ALA A 246 -10.05 15.87 2.97
C ALA A 246 -8.74 15.11 2.85
N ASP A 247 -8.62 13.97 3.53
CA ASP A 247 -7.44 13.09 3.42
C ASP A 247 -7.30 12.50 2.01
N ASN A 248 -8.41 12.05 1.40
CA ASN A 248 -8.41 11.58 0.02
C ASN A 248 -7.91 12.67 -0.96
N ALA A 249 -8.35 13.92 -0.77
CA ALA A 249 -7.87 15.05 -1.58
C ALA A 249 -6.37 15.32 -1.35
N ALA A 250 -5.90 15.25 -0.11
CA ALA A 250 -4.49 15.39 0.24
C ALA A 250 -3.62 14.31 -0.40
N VAL A 251 -4.05 13.04 -0.36
CA VAL A 251 -3.37 11.91 -1.01
C VAL A 251 -3.31 12.08 -2.53
N ALA A 252 -4.40 12.52 -3.16
CA ALA A 252 -4.43 12.79 -4.59
C ALA A 252 -3.43 13.88 -5.00
N LEU A 253 -3.34 14.97 -4.23
CA LEU A 253 -2.34 16.03 -4.44
C LEU A 253 -0.91 15.55 -4.24
N GLN A 254 -0.66 14.74 -3.21
CA GLN A 254 0.67 14.17 -2.95
C GLN A 254 1.13 13.27 -4.10
N LYS A 255 0.22 12.45 -4.63
CA LYS A 255 0.46 11.63 -5.81
C LYS A 255 0.78 12.50 -7.03
N ALA A 256 -0.05 13.49 -7.33
CA ALA A 256 0.15 14.40 -8.46
C ALA A 256 1.50 15.15 -8.39
N SER A 257 1.90 15.61 -7.20
CA SER A 257 3.21 16.19 -6.93
C SER A 257 4.34 15.21 -7.27
N SER A 258 4.21 13.96 -6.84
CA SER A 258 5.21 12.92 -7.07
C SER A 258 5.33 12.60 -8.57
N ASP A 259 4.20 12.44 -9.25
CA ASP A 259 4.13 12.13 -10.67
C ASP A 259 4.67 13.29 -11.52
N ALA A 260 4.38 14.54 -11.15
CA ALA A 260 4.92 15.72 -11.82
C ALA A 260 6.44 15.87 -11.62
N LYS A 261 6.96 15.52 -10.44
CA LYS A 261 8.40 15.50 -10.19
C LYS A 261 9.11 14.43 -11.01
N ALA A 262 8.50 13.26 -11.16
CA ALA A 262 9.09 12.11 -11.84
C ALA A 262 8.96 12.15 -13.37
N ALA A 263 8.03 12.94 -13.91
CA ALA A 263 7.79 12.99 -15.35
C ALA A 263 8.91 13.69 -16.15
N PRO A 264 9.15 13.28 -17.42
CA PRO A 264 10.10 13.94 -18.30
C PRO A 264 9.82 15.44 -18.43
N ARG A 265 10.88 16.25 -18.43
CA ARG A 265 10.80 17.71 -18.47
C ARG A 265 11.48 18.28 -19.72
N PRO A 266 10.96 19.38 -20.28
CA PRO A 266 9.68 19.99 -19.93
C PRO A 266 8.50 19.09 -20.35
N PHE A 267 7.32 19.32 -19.78
CA PHE A 267 6.09 18.74 -20.31
C PHE A 267 5.88 19.18 -21.76
N SER A 268 5.26 18.33 -22.57
CA SER A 268 4.85 18.73 -23.91
C SER A 268 3.85 19.89 -23.84
N ASP A 269 3.83 20.77 -24.84
CA ASP A 269 2.89 21.90 -24.87
C ASP A 269 1.43 21.43 -24.79
N ALA A 270 1.11 20.31 -25.43
CA ALA A 270 -0.23 19.73 -25.42
C ALA A 270 -0.64 19.22 -24.02
N ASP A 271 0.26 18.50 -23.34
CA ASP A 271 -0.03 18.03 -21.99
C ASP A 271 -0.07 19.18 -20.98
N ALA A 272 0.86 20.14 -21.09
CA ALA A 272 0.87 21.33 -20.24
C ALA A 272 -0.41 22.17 -20.40
N ALA A 273 -0.91 22.33 -21.63
CA ALA A 273 -2.19 22.98 -21.90
C ALA A 273 -3.38 22.23 -21.28
N THR A 274 -3.38 20.89 -21.39
CA THR A 274 -4.42 20.03 -20.79
C THR A 274 -4.42 20.12 -19.26
N ILE A 275 -3.24 20.06 -18.64
CA ILE A 275 -3.08 20.23 -17.18
C ILE A 275 -3.57 21.62 -16.78
N LEU A 276 -3.17 22.68 -17.49
CA LEU A 276 -3.59 24.05 -17.17
C LEU A 276 -5.12 24.21 -17.25
N GLN A 277 -5.76 23.65 -18.27
CA GLN A 277 -7.22 23.66 -18.40
C GLN A 277 -7.91 22.90 -17.25
N GLY A 278 -7.36 21.74 -16.86
CA GLY A 278 -7.85 20.99 -15.71
C GLY A 278 -7.76 21.80 -14.42
N LEU A 279 -6.62 22.47 -14.18
CA LEU A 279 -6.45 23.33 -13.01
C LEU A 279 -7.37 24.56 -13.04
N GLN A 280 -7.61 25.16 -14.21
CA GLN A 280 -8.57 26.27 -14.36
C GLN A 280 -10.00 25.85 -14.04
N THR A 281 -10.36 24.60 -14.34
CA THR A 281 -11.67 24.02 -13.97
C THR A 281 -11.75 23.75 -12.47
N LEU A 282 -10.64 23.33 -11.87
CA LEU A 282 -10.55 23.01 -10.44
C LEU A 282 -10.58 24.26 -9.54
N GLU A 283 -10.00 25.38 -9.98
CA GLU A 283 -9.91 26.61 -9.17
C GLU A 283 -11.24 27.10 -8.59
N PRO A 284 -12.34 27.27 -9.36
CA PRO A 284 -13.61 27.70 -8.78
C PRO A 284 -14.19 26.69 -7.78
N ILE A 285 -13.89 25.39 -7.94
CA ILE A 285 -14.33 24.34 -7.01
C ILE A 285 -13.58 24.47 -5.68
N ILE A 286 -12.26 24.71 -5.72
CA ILE A 286 -11.47 24.96 -4.52
C ILE A 286 -11.96 26.23 -3.82
N ALA A 287 -12.24 27.31 -4.57
CA ALA A 287 -12.77 28.56 -4.03
C ALA A 287 -14.12 28.36 -3.31
N ASP A 288 -15.04 27.63 -3.91
CA ASP A 288 -16.32 27.29 -3.30
C ASP A 288 -16.15 26.42 -2.05
N THR A 289 -15.34 25.36 -2.14
CA THR A 289 -15.03 24.45 -1.03
C THR A 289 -14.45 25.21 0.17
N ALA A 290 -13.47 26.07 -0.08
CA ALA A 290 -12.81 26.90 0.93
C ALA A 290 -13.78 27.91 1.56
N LYS A 291 -14.71 28.47 0.78
CA LYS A 291 -15.76 29.34 1.31
C LYS A 291 -16.73 28.55 2.20
N VAL A 292 -17.23 27.41 1.73
CA VAL A 292 -18.21 26.59 2.46
C VAL A 292 -17.62 26.11 3.78
N VAL A 293 -16.37 25.62 3.81
CA VAL A 293 -15.76 25.18 5.08
C VAL A 293 -15.70 26.31 6.09
N VAL A 294 -15.29 27.52 5.68
CA VAL A 294 -15.28 28.71 6.56
C VAL A 294 -16.68 29.03 7.10
N GLU A 295 -17.70 29.00 6.26
CA GLU A 295 -19.10 29.21 6.68
C GLU A 295 -19.60 28.12 7.65
N ARG A 296 -19.00 26.92 7.61
CA ARG A 296 -19.33 25.81 8.51
C ARG A 296 -18.54 25.80 9.81
N LYS A 297 -17.61 26.74 10.02
CA LYS A 297 -16.84 26.83 11.27
C LYS A 297 -17.70 26.77 12.55
N PRO A 298 -18.83 27.51 12.68
CA PRO A 298 -19.67 27.41 13.88
C PRO A 298 -20.25 26.01 14.09
N ALA A 299 -20.74 25.38 13.02
CA ALA A 299 -21.30 24.03 13.08
C ALA A 299 -20.28 22.97 13.48
N PHE A 300 -19.01 23.13 13.09
CA PHE A 300 -17.92 22.27 13.58
C PHE A 300 -17.60 22.52 15.07
N ALA A 301 -17.66 23.77 15.53
CA ALA A 301 -17.41 24.11 16.94
C ALA A 301 -18.48 23.53 17.88
N ASP A 302 -19.71 23.41 17.41
CA ASP A 302 -20.85 22.88 18.18
C ASP A 302 -20.85 21.33 18.28
N LEU A 303 -19.94 20.64 17.57
CA LEU A 303 -19.84 19.19 17.67
C LEU A 303 -19.38 18.76 19.07
N PRO A 304 -19.87 17.63 19.61
CA PRO A 304 -19.44 17.07 20.89
C PRO A 304 -18.06 16.38 20.79
N LEU A 305 -17.08 17.07 20.19
CA LEU A 305 -15.70 16.62 20.00
C LEU A 305 -14.76 17.67 20.60
N GLN A 306 -13.89 17.24 21.52
CA GLN A 306 -12.99 18.15 22.26
C GLN A 306 -12.05 19.00 21.37
N ASN A 307 -11.89 18.69 20.08
CA ASN A 307 -11.01 19.42 19.18
C ASN A 307 -11.45 19.42 17.70
N ALA A 308 -12.75 19.54 17.42
CA ALA A 308 -13.24 19.54 16.03
C ALA A 308 -12.59 20.66 15.17
N ILE A 309 -12.48 21.87 15.70
CA ILE A 309 -11.85 23.01 15.02
C ILE A 309 -10.36 22.75 14.73
N GLY A 310 -9.65 22.14 15.67
CA GLY A 310 -8.25 21.78 15.49
C GLY A 310 -8.03 20.76 14.37
N LEU A 311 -8.92 19.77 14.23
CA LEU A 311 -8.88 18.80 13.14
C LEU A 311 -9.11 19.46 11.78
N VAL A 312 -10.12 20.32 11.65
CA VAL A 312 -10.36 21.04 10.38
C VAL A 312 -9.17 21.94 10.02
N LYS A 313 -8.55 22.60 11.01
CA LYS A 313 -7.32 23.37 10.80
C LYS A 313 -6.16 22.50 10.31
N GLU A 314 -5.99 21.31 10.88
CA GLU A 314 -4.97 20.35 10.47
C GLU A 314 -5.19 19.91 9.02
N ASP A 315 -6.41 19.54 8.64
CA ASP A 315 -6.77 19.14 7.28
C ASP A 315 -6.53 20.27 6.27
N LEU A 316 -6.95 21.49 6.57
CA LEU A 316 -6.69 22.66 5.73
C LEU A 316 -5.18 22.93 5.58
N GLY A 317 -4.41 22.76 6.66
CA GLY A 317 -2.95 22.87 6.63
C GLY A 317 -2.31 21.81 5.73
N HIS A 318 -2.76 20.55 5.83
CA HIS A 318 -2.28 19.45 4.99
C HIS A 318 -2.61 19.68 3.51
N ILE A 319 -3.85 20.06 3.19
CA ILE A 319 -4.27 20.37 1.82
C ILE A 319 -3.44 21.53 1.27
N SER A 320 -3.29 22.63 2.02
CA SER A 320 -2.52 23.80 1.60
C SER A 320 -1.03 23.48 1.34
N GLY A 321 -0.40 22.70 2.23
CA GLY A 321 0.97 22.23 2.04
C GLY A 321 1.15 21.33 0.81
N ASN A 322 0.17 20.45 0.55
CA ASN A 322 0.19 19.56 -0.62
C ASN A 322 -0.08 20.31 -1.93
N VAL A 323 -0.98 21.32 -1.93
CA VAL A 323 -1.18 22.22 -3.08
C VAL A 323 0.10 22.98 -3.40
N THR A 324 0.77 23.54 -2.39
CA THR A 324 2.06 24.24 -2.58
C THR A 324 3.12 23.32 -3.18
N SER A 325 3.19 22.08 -2.70
CA SER A 325 4.12 21.06 -3.20
C SER A 325 3.83 20.67 -4.65
N PHE A 326 2.56 20.50 -5.02
CA PHE A 326 2.16 20.20 -6.38
C PHE A 326 2.39 21.38 -7.33
N ALA A 327 2.02 22.60 -6.93
CA ALA A 327 2.26 23.83 -7.68
C ALA A 327 3.76 24.03 -7.98
N SER A 328 4.62 23.81 -6.99
CA SER A 328 6.08 23.87 -7.15
C SER A 328 6.60 22.82 -8.12
N ALA A 329 6.06 21.58 -8.06
CA ALA A 329 6.41 20.52 -9.01
C ALA A 329 6.02 20.88 -10.44
N LEU A 330 4.81 21.43 -10.65
CA LEU A 330 4.33 21.86 -11.95
C LEU A 330 5.16 23.04 -12.50
N ALA A 331 5.48 24.04 -11.67
CA ALA A 331 6.29 25.19 -12.09
C ALA A 331 7.67 24.76 -12.61
N ALA A 332 8.26 23.72 -12.01
CA ALA A 332 9.53 23.15 -12.45
C ALA A 332 9.44 22.29 -13.73
N ALA A 333 8.25 21.84 -14.11
CA ALA A 333 8.01 20.94 -15.24
C ALA A 333 7.36 21.62 -16.46
N PHE A 334 6.66 22.74 -16.26
CA PHE A 334 5.95 23.46 -17.30
C PHE A 334 6.89 24.18 -18.28
N PRO A 335 6.54 24.23 -19.58
CA PRO A 335 7.30 25.01 -20.56
C PRO A 335 7.20 26.53 -20.25
N PRO A 336 8.24 27.32 -20.60
CA PRO A 336 8.34 28.73 -20.20
C PRO A 336 7.14 29.61 -20.58
N ASP A 337 6.54 29.38 -21.74
CA ASP A 337 5.40 30.15 -22.26
C ASP A 337 4.09 29.92 -21.47
N LYS A 338 4.01 28.84 -20.68
CA LYS A 338 2.86 28.53 -19.81
C LYS A 338 3.06 28.95 -18.36
N GLN A 339 4.26 29.34 -17.94
CA GLN A 339 4.57 29.64 -16.53
C GLN A 339 3.78 30.83 -15.97
N ALA A 340 3.54 31.87 -16.78
CA ALA A 340 2.78 33.04 -16.32
C ALA A 340 1.31 32.70 -16.00
N ALA A 341 0.68 31.87 -16.83
CA ALA A 341 -0.69 31.42 -16.61
C ALA A 341 -0.78 30.50 -15.39
N LEU A 342 0.17 29.56 -15.24
CA LEU A 342 0.25 28.70 -14.06
C LEU A 342 0.45 29.52 -12.77
N SER A 343 1.38 30.48 -12.76
CA SER A 343 1.65 31.32 -11.58
C SER A 343 0.43 32.16 -11.17
N THR A 344 -0.31 32.68 -12.14
CA THR A 344 -1.55 33.43 -11.85
C THR A 344 -2.58 32.55 -11.16
N LEU A 345 -2.73 31.30 -11.61
CA LEU A 345 -3.68 30.36 -11.03
C LEU A 345 -3.27 29.91 -9.62
N VAL A 346 -1.99 29.58 -9.44
CA VAL A 346 -1.42 29.19 -8.14
C VAL A 346 -1.66 30.28 -7.11
N LYS A 347 -1.37 31.55 -7.44
CA LYS A 347 -1.61 32.68 -6.52
C LYS A 347 -3.07 32.82 -6.08
N LYS A 348 -4.03 32.56 -6.97
CA LYS A 348 -5.46 32.59 -6.62
C LYS A 348 -5.80 31.49 -5.61
N VAL A 349 -5.38 30.26 -5.91
CA VAL A 349 -5.62 29.10 -5.04
C VAL A 349 -4.95 29.28 -3.68
N ASP A 350 -3.69 29.72 -3.65
CA ASP A 350 -2.95 29.99 -2.41
C ASP A 350 -3.64 31.06 -1.56
N SER A 351 -4.11 32.15 -2.19
CA SER A 351 -4.83 33.21 -1.48
C SER A 351 -6.13 32.72 -0.84
N VAL A 352 -6.88 31.87 -1.55
CA VAL A 352 -8.14 31.28 -1.07
C VAL A 352 -7.86 30.34 0.09
N LEU A 353 -6.90 29.42 -0.04
CA LEU A 353 -6.57 28.46 1.00
C LEU A 353 -5.98 29.13 2.24
N SER A 354 -5.14 30.16 2.07
CA SER A 354 -4.63 30.95 3.20
C SER A 354 -5.77 31.60 3.97
N THR A 355 -6.74 32.19 3.27
CA THR A 355 -7.92 32.79 3.91
C THR A 355 -8.72 31.76 4.72
N ALA A 356 -8.89 30.54 4.18
CA ALA A 356 -9.59 29.46 4.87
C ALA A 356 -8.82 28.96 6.09
N VAL A 357 -7.51 28.77 5.99
CA VAL A 357 -6.65 28.40 7.13
C VAL A 357 -6.72 29.46 8.23
N ASP A 358 -6.61 30.73 7.87
CA ASP A 358 -6.66 31.85 8.81
C ASP A 358 -8.01 31.96 9.53
N ALA A 359 -9.10 31.62 8.84
CA ALA A 359 -10.42 31.58 9.46
C ALA A 359 -10.52 30.54 10.58
N TYR A 360 -9.64 29.54 10.65
CA TYR A 360 -9.60 28.50 11.69
C TYR A 360 -8.49 28.69 12.73
N ASN A 361 -7.74 29.79 12.65
CA ASN A 361 -6.71 30.14 13.63
C ASN A 361 -7.27 30.69 14.95
#